data_AF-A0A9E8N2R9-F1
#
_entry.id   AF-A0A9E8N2R9-F1
#
_cell.length_a   1.000
_cell.length_b   1.000
_cell.length_c   1.000
_cell.angle_alpha   90.00
_cell.angle_beta   90.00
_cell.angle_gamma   90.00
#
_symmetry.space_group_name_H-M   'P 1'
#
loop_
_entity.id
_entity.type
_entity.pdbx_description
1 polymer ?
#
loop_
_entity_poly.entity_id
_entity_poly.type
_entity_poly.pdbx_seq_one_letter_code
_entity_poly.pdbx_strand_id
1 'polypeptide(L)'
;MNKNLSSPNRLKFVSIGSISAASLLINGFPECKGSLTAIVPTTDTGSSTGTIRKNFSLPAPGDVRAVLAAMADEKGRPAILKKLFDYRFNISQFKALNKMALGNLILAALSDIEGSFAQAVKVSGKLLSVKGKVLPVTTTNTNLKAVLKNGKIVRGEKEIRRPGKPPIEKIFLEKKSVTLGEGISRAIWEADIILIGPGCLYTSIIACLLVPGMSRLLYQAKAKKIYCCNTTTTPGQTDDLTIFDHVNLITRYLDNHPPDFVLVNNKKPRPAIVKTYQSDNVRLILPFPHEIKKIKAAGSIPMVADLIEENWTGKRKLHKVDTIRHSPQKVRKALLKIC
;
A
#
# COMPACT_ATOMS: atom_id res chain seq x y z
N MET A 1 22.48 -14.22 15.25
CA MET A 1 22.73 -13.06 16.13
C MET A 1 21.55 -12.09 16.03
N ASN A 2 20.63 -12.15 16.99
CA ASN A 2 19.52 -11.22 17.11
C ASN A 2 20.08 -9.83 17.38
N LYS A 3 19.87 -8.87 16.47
CA LYS A 3 19.92 -7.46 16.87
C LYS A 3 18.83 -7.31 17.93
N ASN A 4 19.21 -7.00 19.18
CA ASN A 4 18.27 -6.36 20.09
C ASN A 4 17.70 -5.16 19.35
N LEU A 5 16.40 -5.17 19.10
CA LEU A 5 15.76 -4.11 18.35
C LEU A 5 16.01 -2.79 19.11
N SER A 6 16.41 -1.77 18.36
CA SER A 6 16.65 -0.42 18.87
C SER A 6 15.50 -0.02 19.80
N SER A 7 15.76 0.84 20.79
CA SER A 7 14.69 1.39 21.63
C SER A 7 13.48 1.79 20.76
N PRO A 8 12.23 1.54 21.17
CA PRO A 8 11.05 1.73 20.32
C PRO A 8 10.98 3.07 19.57
N ASN A 9 11.58 4.11 20.14
CA ASN A 9 11.66 5.46 19.57
C ASN A 9 12.77 5.65 18.51
N ARG A 10 13.60 4.65 18.19
CA ARG A 10 14.68 4.71 17.18
C ARG A 10 14.51 3.68 16.06
N LEU A 11 13.39 2.97 16.02
CA LEU A 11 13.11 1.95 15.01
C LEU A 11 13.06 2.55 13.60
N LYS A 12 13.71 1.86 12.66
CA LYS A 12 13.65 2.18 11.23
C LYS A 12 12.59 1.32 10.56
N PHE A 13 11.56 1.96 10.02
CA PHE A 13 10.44 1.31 9.37
C PHE A 13 10.47 1.46 7.86
N VAL A 14 10.08 0.38 7.17
CA VAL A 14 9.67 0.42 5.77
C VAL A 14 8.21 -0.03 5.68
N SER A 15 7.38 0.70 4.93
CA SER A 15 6.06 0.23 4.51
C SER A 15 6.07 -0.09 3.03
N ILE A 16 5.36 -1.16 2.64
CA ILE A 16 5.20 -1.58 1.25
C ILE A 16 3.72 -1.69 0.93
N GLY A 17 3.28 -0.99 -0.11
CA GLY A 17 1.94 -1.10 -0.66
C GLY A 17 1.21 0.24 -0.68
N SER A 18 0.00 0.29 -0.12
CA SER A 18 -0.84 1.48 -0.20
C SER A 18 -0.54 2.51 0.89
N ILE A 19 -1.20 3.66 0.78
CA ILE A 19 -1.28 4.70 1.83
C ILE A 19 -1.62 4.15 3.22
N SER A 20 -2.40 3.06 3.32
CA SER A 20 -2.81 2.50 4.60
C SER A 20 -1.63 2.02 5.43
N ALA A 21 -0.64 1.36 4.82
CA ALA A 21 0.56 0.88 5.52
C ALA A 21 1.39 2.04 6.09
N ALA A 22 1.65 3.06 5.26
CA ALA A 22 2.39 4.25 5.68
C ALA A 22 1.66 5.01 6.80
N SER A 23 0.35 5.22 6.66
CA SER A 23 -0.45 5.90 7.68
C SER A 23 -0.50 5.18 9.02
N LEU A 24 -0.51 3.84 9.04
CA LEU A 24 -0.46 3.07 10.29
C LEU A 24 0.85 3.33 11.05
N LEU A 25 1.97 3.42 10.35
CA LEU A 25 3.27 3.65 10.97
C LEU A 25 3.43 5.09 11.45
N ILE A 26 3.02 6.08 10.63
CA ILE A 26 3.13 7.50 11.00
C ILE A 26 2.27 7.84 12.20
N ASN A 27 1.03 7.39 12.20
CA ASN A 27 0.09 7.69 13.27
C ASN A 27 0.27 6.77 14.49
N GLY A 28 0.87 5.59 14.28
CA GLY A 28 1.20 4.66 15.36
C GLY A 28 2.49 5.04 16.09
N PHE A 29 3.44 5.69 15.41
CA PHE A 29 4.75 6.07 15.97
C PHE A 29 5.08 7.55 15.74
N PRO A 30 4.24 8.49 16.23
CA PRO A 30 4.40 9.92 15.95
C PRO A 30 5.70 10.54 16.51
N GLU A 31 6.26 9.93 17.57
CA GLU A 31 7.50 10.38 18.23
C GLU A 31 8.73 9.54 17.85
N CYS A 32 8.63 8.74 16.77
CA CYS A 32 9.78 7.95 16.31
C CYS A 32 10.88 8.88 15.82
N LYS A 33 12.03 8.85 16.51
CA LYS A 33 13.30 9.48 16.12
C LYS A 33 14.09 8.64 15.11
N GLY A 34 13.59 7.44 14.78
CA GLY A 34 14.12 6.62 13.70
C GLY A 34 13.71 7.17 12.33
N SER A 35 13.62 6.30 11.33
CA SER A 35 13.19 6.67 9.98
C SER A 35 11.98 5.88 9.54
N LEU A 36 11.13 6.49 8.72
CA LEU A 36 10.06 5.81 8.01
C LEU A 36 10.26 6.00 6.51
N THR A 37 10.25 4.90 5.76
CA THR A 37 10.25 4.92 4.30
C THR A 37 9.02 4.20 3.76
N ALA A 38 8.23 4.86 2.91
CA ALA A 38 7.09 4.27 2.23
C ALA A 38 7.45 3.94 0.78
N ILE A 39 7.38 2.66 0.42
CA ILE A 39 7.56 2.15 -0.94
C ILE A 39 6.18 1.97 -1.58
N VAL A 40 5.95 2.73 -2.64
CA VAL A 40 4.60 2.97 -3.18
C VAL A 40 4.48 2.47 -4.62
N PRO A 41 3.39 1.77 -4.99
CA PRO A 41 3.17 1.32 -6.36
C PRO A 41 3.01 2.52 -7.31
N THR A 42 3.44 2.34 -8.56
CA THR A 42 3.37 3.36 -9.62
C THR A 42 2.64 2.88 -10.88
N THR A 43 1.68 1.97 -10.70
CA THR A 43 0.95 1.29 -11.78
C THR A 43 -0.51 1.72 -11.97
N ASP A 44 -1.03 2.62 -11.13
CA ASP A 44 -2.43 3.08 -11.20
C ASP A 44 -2.77 3.70 -12.56
N THR A 45 -3.88 3.25 -13.15
CA THR A 45 -4.40 3.70 -14.45
C THR A 45 -5.72 4.47 -14.32
N GLY A 46 -6.18 4.77 -13.10
CA GLY A 46 -7.49 5.35 -12.83
C GLY A 46 -7.55 6.88 -12.89
N SER A 47 -8.67 7.41 -13.38
CA SER A 47 -9.05 8.83 -13.27
C SER A 47 -7.91 9.80 -13.67
N SER A 48 -7.66 10.85 -12.86
CA SER A 48 -6.58 11.81 -13.02
C SER A 48 -5.20 11.18 -13.19
N THR A 49 -4.91 10.08 -12.49
CA THR A 49 -3.63 9.37 -12.61
C THR A 49 -3.44 8.85 -14.05
N GLY A 50 -4.46 8.17 -14.58
CA GLY A 50 -4.44 7.64 -15.95
C GLY A 50 -4.25 8.73 -17.02
N THR A 51 -4.87 9.91 -16.83
CA THR A 51 -4.70 11.05 -17.74
C THR A 51 -3.26 11.56 -17.73
N ILE A 52 -2.68 11.79 -16.55
CA ILE A 52 -1.30 12.30 -16.43
C ILE A 52 -0.30 11.31 -17.03
N ARG A 53 -0.45 10.02 -16.74
CA ARG A 53 0.46 8.99 -17.29
C ARG A 53 0.48 8.92 -18.81
N LYS A 54 -0.69 9.10 -19.44
CA LYS A 54 -0.82 9.07 -20.90
C LYS A 54 -0.24 10.32 -21.54
N ASN A 55 -0.50 11.49 -20.96
CA ASN A 55 -0.14 12.77 -21.58
C ASN A 55 1.31 13.18 -21.31
N PHE A 56 1.88 12.78 -20.16
CA PHE A 56 3.25 13.16 -19.76
C PHE A 56 4.23 11.99 -19.81
N SER A 57 3.79 10.79 -20.24
CA SER A 57 4.61 9.57 -20.29
C SER A 57 5.24 9.16 -18.94
N LEU A 58 4.68 9.62 -17.81
CA LEU A 58 5.18 9.36 -16.47
C LEU A 58 4.61 8.07 -15.84
N PRO A 59 5.29 7.50 -14.82
CA PRO A 59 4.69 6.53 -13.91
C PRO A 59 3.47 7.10 -13.19
N ALA A 60 2.67 6.25 -12.54
CA ALA A 60 1.46 6.69 -11.86
C ALA A 60 1.76 7.62 -10.66
N PRO A 61 1.39 8.91 -10.68
CA PRO A 61 1.60 9.79 -9.53
C PRO A 61 0.59 9.58 -8.40
N GLY A 62 -0.54 8.92 -8.65
CA GLY A 62 -1.72 8.97 -7.78
C GLY A 62 -1.49 8.46 -6.35
N ASP A 63 -0.92 7.27 -6.22
CA ASP A 63 -0.63 6.66 -4.92
C ASP A 63 0.55 7.37 -4.24
N VAL A 64 1.59 7.73 -4.99
CA VAL A 64 2.73 8.49 -4.48
C VAL A 64 2.29 9.84 -3.89
N ARG A 65 1.45 10.58 -4.62
CA ARG A 65 0.82 11.83 -4.16
C ARG A 65 0.03 11.61 -2.87
N ALA A 66 -0.78 10.54 -2.82
CA ALA A 66 -1.62 10.26 -1.66
C ALA A 66 -0.77 9.95 -0.42
N VAL A 67 0.33 9.20 -0.59
CA VAL A 67 1.28 8.93 0.48
C VAL A 67 1.99 10.21 0.90
N LEU A 68 2.57 10.99 -0.03
CA LEU A 68 3.19 12.28 0.27
C LEU A 68 2.29 13.19 1.10
N ALA A 69 1.01 13.32 0.72
CA ALA A 69 0.04 14.11 1.47
C ALA A 69 -0.24 13.54 2.87
N ALA A 70 -0.33 12.21 3.03
CA ALA A 70 -0.51 11.58 4.34
C ALA A 70 0.73 11.64 5.25
N MET A 71 1.92 11.78 4.66
CA MET A 71 3.16 11.93 5.42
C MET A 71 3.52 13.40 5.69
N ALA A 72 2.81 14.36 5.08
CA ALA A 72 3.11 15.78 5.19
C ALA A 72 3.01 16.28 6.65
N ASP A 73 3.80 17.29 6.99
CA ASP A 73 3.61 18.01 8.25
C ASP A 73 2.25 18.74 8.23
N GLU A 74 1.53 18.66 9.35
CA GLU A 74 0.21 19.26 9.52
C GLU A 74 0.28 20.68 10.08
N LYS A 75 1.49 21.19 10.34
CA LYS A 75 1.72 22.53 10.89
C LYS A 75 2.22 23.51 9.83
N GLY A 76 1.84 24.78 9.96
CA GLY A 76 2.38 25.89 9.15
C GLY A 76 2.15 25.74 7.64
N ARG A 77 3.16 26.12 6.84
CA ARG A 77 3.13 26.09 5.38
C ARG A 77 2.84 24.69 4.78
N PRO A 78 3.47 23.60 5.27
CA PRO A 78 3.14 22.23 4.83
C PRO A 78 1.65 21.87 4.86
N ALA A 79 0.89 22.35 5.86
CA ALA A 79 -0.53 22.05 5.98
C ALA A 79 -1.36 22.58 4.80
N ILE A 80 -1.04 23.77 4.29
CA ILE A 80 -1.68 24.36 3.11
C ILE A 80 -1.26 23.61 1.85
N LEU A 81 0.02 23.29 1.72
CA LEU A 81 0.53 22.51 0.59
C LEU A 81 -0.10 21.11 0.53
N LYS A 82 -0.31 20.47 1.68
CA LYS A 82 -1.06 19.21 1.78
C LYS A 82 -2.47 19.37 1.22
N LYS A 83 -3.20 20.44 1.59
CA LYS A 83 -4.55 20.73 1.05
C LYS A 83 -4.52 20.90 -0.47
N LEU A 84 -3.51 21.57 -1.02
CA LEU A 84 -3.33 21.71 -2.47
C LEU A 84 -2.98 20.37 -3.15
N PHE A 85 -2.16 19.53 -2.53
CA PHE A 85 -1.87 18.19 -3.03
C PHE A 85 -3.10 17.28 -3.04
N ASP A 86 -4.00 17.43 -2.06
CA ASP A 86 -5.28 16.71 -1.98
C ASP A 86 -6.40 17.33 -2.82
N TYR A 87 -6.23 18.59 -3.25
CA TYR A 87 -7.23 19.31 -4.02
C TYR A 87 -7.54 18.60 -5.34
N ARG A 88 -8.85 18.51 -5.61
CA ARG A 88 -9.38 18.05 -6.89
C ARG A 88 -10.27 19.12 -7.45
N PHE A 89 -9.99 19.52 -8.68
CA PHE A 89 -10.84 20.44 -9.41
C PHE A 89 -12.26 19.86 -9.55
N ASN A 90 -13.27 20.71 -9.38
CA ASN A 90 -14.67 20.37 -9.58
C ASN A 90 -15.31 21.39 -10.52
N ILE A 91 -14.89 21.34 -11.79
CA ILE A 91 -15.27 22.31 -12.82
C ILE A 91 -15.90 21.53 -13.96
N SER A 92 -17.22 21.33 -13.90
CA SER A 92 -17.95 20.51 -14.88
C SER A 92 -17.80 21.01 -16.32
N GLN A 93 -17.71 22.33 -16.49
CA GLN A 93 -17.58 22.99 -17.79
C GLN A 93 -16.20 22.77 -18.44
N PHE A 94 -15.14 22.58 -17.64
CA PHE A 94 -13.79 22.37 -18.15
C PHE A 94 -13.34 20.92 -17.98
N LYS A 95 -13.74 20.07 -18.95
CA LYS A 95 -13.52 18.62 -18.92
C LYS A 95 -12.06 18.21 -18.69
N ALA A 96 -11.09 18.97 -19.19
CA ALA A 96 -9.67 18.66 -19.08
C ALA A 96 -9.17 18.68 -17.63
N LEU A 97 -9.65 19.63 -16.81
CA LEU A 97 -9.31 19.71 -15.40
C LEU A 97 -10.35 19.07 -14.48
N ASN A 98 -11.57 18.81 -14.94
CA ASN A 98 -12.59 18.26 -14.07
C ASN A 98 -12.14 16.95 -13.37
N LYS A 99 -12.21 16.92 -12.03
CA LYS A 99 -11.73 15.83 -11.15
C LYS A 99 -10.21 15.56 -11.19
N MET A 100 -9.43 16.39 -11.89
CA MET A 100 -7.97 16.35 -11.89
C MET A 100 -7.46 16.63 -10.47
N ALA A 101 -6.52 15.83 -9.98
CA ALA A 101 -5.85 16.13 -8.72
C ALA A 101 -4.72 17.12 -8.97
N LEU A 102 -4.73 18.27 -8.30
CA LEU A 102 -3.69 19.29 -8.47
C LEU A 102 -2.31 18.73 -8.09
N GLY A 103 -2.21 17.95 -7.02
CA GLY A 103 -0.95 17.28 -6.66
C GLY A 103 -0.39 16.34 -7.74
N ASN A 104 -1.24 15.75 -8.60
CA ASN A 104 -0.74 14.96 -9.72
C ASN A 104 -0.13 15.85 -10.82
N LEU A 105 -0.70 17.04 -11.05
CA LEU A 105 -0.14 18.04 -11.96
C LEU A 105 1.18 18.60 -11.43
N ILE A 106 1.26 18.89 -10.13
CA ILE A 106 2.50 19.33 -9.48
C ILE A 106 3.60 18.29 -9.66
N LEU A 107 3.31 17.00 -9.41
CA LEU A 107 4.27 15.93 -9.63
C LEU A 107 4.69 15.81 -11.10
N ALA A 108 3.76 16.00 -12.04
CA ALA A 108 4.08 15.98 -13.46
C ALA A 108 5.01 17.13 -13.84
N ALA A 109 4.68 18.36 -13.43
CA ALA A 109 5.49 19.54 -13.68
C ALA A 109 6.89 19.42 -13.04
N LEU A 110 6.99 18.97 -11.79
CA LEU A 110 8.29 18.74 -11.15
C LEU A 110 9.09 17.63 -11.84
N SER A 111 8.44 16.63 -12.43
CA SER A 111 9.16 15.58 -13.17
C SER A 111 9.77 16.11 -14.45
N ASP A 112 9.09 17.04 -15.11
CA ASP A 112 9.57 17.74 -16.30
C ASP A 112 10.74 18.67 -15.95
N ILE A 113 10.59 19.49 -14.91
CA ILE A 113 11.63 20.42 -14.42
C ILE A 113 12.89 19.68 -13.97
N GLU A 114 12.75 18.62 -13.17
CA GLU A 114 13.88 17.87 -12.60
C GLU A 114 14.42 16.79 -13.55
N GLY A 115 13.76 16.55 -14.68
CA GLY A 115 14.08 15.47 -15.62
C GLY A 115 13.89 14.05 -15.06
N SER A 116 13.27 13.90 -13.88
CA SER A 116 13.11 12.62 -13.20
C SER A 116 11.91 12.58 -12.27
N PHE A 117 11.07 11.57 -12.45
CA PHE A 117 9.95 11.31 -11.53
C PHE A 117 10.44 11.02 -10.09
N ALA A 118 11.58 10.35 -9.91
CA ALA A 118 12.14 10.11 -8.57
C ALA A 118 12.56 11.42 -7.89
N GLN A 119 13.19 12.34 -8.63
CA GLN A 119 13.55 13.65 -8.08
C GLN A 119 12.33 14.50 -7.78
N ALA A 120 11.30 14.48 -8.65
CA ALA A 120 10.04 15.16 -8.39
C ALA A 120 9.38 14.72 -7.07
N VAL A 121 9.41 13.42 -6.77
CA VAL A 121 8.91 12.87 -5.50
C VAL A 121 9.75 13.36 -4.32
N LYS A 122 11.08 13.37 -4.46
CA LYS A 122 12.00 13.86 -3.43
C LYS A 122 11.80 15.35 -3.14
N VAL A 123 11.68 16.18 -4.17
CA VAL A 123 11.40 17.63 -4.05
C VAL A 123 10.03 17.86 -3.43
N SER A 124 9.00 17.15 -3.89
CA SER A 124 7.66 17.21 -3.29
C SER A 124 7.67 16.82 -1.81
N GLY A 125 8.45 15.81 -1.43
CA GLY A 125 8.64 15.42 -0.04
C GLY A 125 9.24 16.54 0.82
N LYS A 126 10.22 17.28 0.30
CA LYS A 126 10.80 18.45 0.97
C LYS A 126 9.78 19.59 1.10
N LEU A 127 9.05 19.90 0.03
CA LEU A 127 8.02 20.97 0.05
C LEU A 127 6.94 20.70 1.10
N LEU A 128 6.53 19.44 1.24
CA LEU A 128 5.53 19.01 2.21
C LEU A 128 6.09 18.71 3.59
N SER A 129 7.40 18.89 3.81
CA SER A 129 8.10 18.52 5.05
C SER A 129 7.70 17.12 5.55
N VAL A 130 7.70 16.13 4.66
CA VAL A 130 7.15 14.80 4.99
C VAL A 130 7.92 14.14 6.14
N LYS A 131 7.20 13.50 7.06
CA LYS A 131 7.74 12.72 8.18
C LYS A 131 8.30 11.39 7.68
N GLY A 132 9.47 11.42 7.03
CA GLY A 132 10.14 10.25 6.49
C GLY A 132 10.49 10.39 5.01
N LYS A 133 10.38 9.30 4.25
CA LYS A 133 10.67 9.26 2.81
C LYS A 133 9.57 8.53 2.06
N VAL A 134 9.25 9.00 0.86
CA VAL A 134 8.37 8.31 -0.09
C VAL A 134 9.20 7.92 -1.29
N LEU A 135 9.21 6.63 -1.62
CA LEU A 135 9.95 6.07 -2.73
C LEU A 135 8.98 5.40 -3.72
N PRO A 136 8.92 5.83 -4.99
CA PRO A 136 8.19 5.08 -6.00
C PRO A 136 8.87 3.72 -6.22
N VAL A 137 8.10 2.63 -6.24
CA VAL A 137 8.66 1.27 -6.39
C VAL A 137 9.44 1.10 -7.70
N THR A 138 9.05 1.85 -8.73
CA THR A 138 9.77 1.99 -9.98
C THR A 138 9.45 3.35 -10.62
N THR A 139 10.40 3.89 -11.38
CA THR A 139 10.21 5.05 -12.26
C THR A 139 9.90 4.63 -13.70
N THR A 140 9.82 3.33 -14.01
CA THR A 140 9.39 2.85 -15.31
C THR A 140 7.88 3.01 -15.47
N ASN A 141 7.43 3.74 -16.50
CA ASN A 141 6.00 3.81 -16.82
C ASN A 141 5.52 2.46 -17.41
N THR A 142 4.94 1.60 -16.57
CA THR A 142 4.46 0.24 -16.93
C THR A 142 3.03 0.00 -16.43
N ASN A 143 2.33 -0.99 -16.98
CA ASN A 143 0.99 -1.38 -16.54
C ASN A 143 1.01 -2.74 -15.84
N LEU A 144 0.09 -2.92 -14.89
CA LEU A 144 -0.27 -4.26 -14.41
C LEU A 144 -1.12 -4.97 -15.46
N LYS A 145 -0.88 -6.26 -15.63
CA LYS A 145 -1.75 -7.21 -16.33
C LYS A 145 -2.14 -8.33 -15.38
N ALA A 146 -3.35 -8.86 -15.56
CA ALA A 146 -3.81 -10.03 -14.82
C ALA A 146 -4.31 -11.10 -15.78
N VAL A 147 -3.89 -12.34 -15.55
CA VAL A 147 -4.55 -13.53 -16.11
C VAL A 147 -5.70 -13.89 -15.16
N LEU A 148 -6.89 -14.02 -15.71
CA LEU A 148 -8.07 -14.48 -14.98
C LEU A 148 -8.18 -16.01 -15.09
N LYS A 149 -8.89 -16.66 -14.17
CA LYS A 149 -9.06 -18.14 -14.14
C LYS A 149 -9.66 -18.75 -15.42
N ASN A 150 -10.28 -17.95 -16.28
CA ASN A 150 -10.78 -18.40 -17.59
C ASN A 150 -9.77 -18.16 -18.73
N GLY A 151 -8.50 -17.89 -18.42
CA GLY A 151 -7.42 -17.63 -19.38
C GLY A 151 -7.40 -16.22 -19.96
N LYS A 152 -8.44 -15.40 -19.78
CA LYS A 152 -8.49 -14.03 -20.32
C LYS A 152 -7.46 -13.14 -19.63
N ILE A 153 -6.79 -12.28 -20.41
CA ILE A 153 -5.88 -11.26 -19.89
C ILE A 153 -6.60 -9.91 -19.82
N VAL A 154 -6.56 -9.26 -18.66
CA VAL A 154 -6.99 -7.87 -18.48
C VAL A 154 -5.78 -6.97 -18.25
N ARG A 155 -5.84 -5.75 -18.78
CA ARG A 155 -4.74 -4.78 -18.76
C ARG A 155 -5.14 -3.51 -18.01
N GLY A 156 -4.26 -3.06 -17.13
CA GLY A 156 -4.41 -1.84 -16.34
C GLY A 156 -5.15 -2.09 -15.02
N GLU A 157 -4.74 -1.35 -14.00
CA GLU A 157 -5.26 -1.48 -12.64
C GLU A 157 -6.77 -1.28 -12.54
N LYS A 158 -7.32 -0.35 -13.34
CA LYS A 158 -8.77 -0.08 -13.39
C LYS A 158 -9.56 -1.33 -13.78
N GLU A 159 -9.11 -2.07 -14.79
CA GLU A 159 -9.77 -3.29 -15.25
C GLU A 159 -9.53 -4.47 -14.31
N ILE A 160 -8.35 -4.54 -13.67
CA ILE A 160 -8.04 -5.54 -12.65
C ILE A 160 -8.93 -5.36 -11.41
N ARG A 161 -9.36 -4.14 -11.10
CA ARG A 161 -10.27 -3.84 -9.99
C ARG A 161 -11.75 -4.00 -10.33
N ARG A 162 -12.10 -4.14 -11.61
CA ARG A 162 -13.51 -4.16 -12.04
C ARG A 162 -14.26 -5.36 -11.44
N PRO A 163 -15.35 -5.16 -10.68
CA PRO A 163 -16.16 -6.26 -10.14
C PRO A 163 -16.84 -7.07 -11.24
N GLY A 164 -17.34 -8.26 -10.88
CA GLY A 164 -18.13 -9.12 -11.77
C GLY A 164 -17.32 -9.84 -12.87
N LYS A 165 -15.99 -9.78 -12.80
CA LYS A 165 -15.11 -10.56 -13.68
C LYS A 165 -14.69 -11.87 -13.00
N PRO A 166 -14.24 -12.89 -13.77
CA PRO A 166 -13.69 -14.11 -13.19
C PRO A 166 -12.51 -13.83 -12.23
N PRO A 167 -12.26 -14.71 -11.25
CA PRO A 167 -11.18 -14.53 -10.29
C PRO A 167 -9.82 -14.36 -10.95
N ILE A 168 -8.95 -13.58 -10.30
CA ILE A 168 -7.57 -13.38 -10.75
C ILE A 168 -6.78 -14.65 -10.45
N GLU A 169 -6.08 -15.18 -11.46
CA GLU A 169 -5.17 -16.31 -11.31
C GLU A 169 -3.75 -15.84 -10.95
N LYS A 170 -3.23 -14.86 -11.71
CA LYS A 170 -1.93 -14.23 -11.47
C LYS A 170 -1.86 -12.84 -12.08
N ILE A 171 -0.99 -12.00 -11.52
CA ILE A 171 -0.65 -10.68 -12.06
C ILE A 171 0.84 -10.57 -12.43
N PHE A 172 1.15 -9.68 -13.36
CA PHE A 172 2.51 -9.40 -13.84
C PHE A 172 2.63 -7.98 -14.41
N LEU A 173 3.87 -7.48 -14.55
CA LEU A 173 4.16 -6.18 -15.15
C LEU A 173 4.27 -6.31 -16.67
N GLU A 174 3.71 -5.34 -17.40
CA GLU A 174 3.71 -5.33 -18.87
C GLU A 174 5.11 -5.18 -19.47
N LYS A 175 5.92 -4.26 -18.94
CA LYS A 175 7.30 -4.02 -19.41
C LYS A 175 8.29 -4.90 -18.66
N LYS A 176 9.16 -5.60 -19.41
CA LYS A 176 10.29 -6.36 -18.85
C LYS A 176 11.43 -5.47 -18.37
N SER A 177 11.54 -4.26 -18.91
CA SER A 177 12.58 -3.26 -18.57
C SER A 177 12.36 -2.55 -17.23
N VAL A 178 11.42 -3.03 -16.41
CA VAL A 178 11.11 -2.39 -15.12
C VAL A 178 12.29 -2.60 -14.17
N THR A 179 12.77 -1.50 -13.60
CA THR A 179 13.83 -1.51 -12.58
C THR A 179 13.30 -1.05 -11.23
N LEU A 180 13.97 -1.49 -10.17
CA LEU A 180 13.67 -1.05 -8.81
C LEU A 180 13.98 0.44 -8.63
N GLY A 181 13.10 1.15 -7.94
CA GLY A 181 13.26 2.56 -7.62
C GLY A 181 14.50 2.85 -6.77
N GLU A 182 15.10 4.02 -6.99
CA GLU A 182 16.31 4.47 -6.29
C GLU A 182 16.08 4.54 -4.77
N GLY A 183 17.10 4.15 -4.00
CA GLY A 183 17.08 4.22 -2.54
C GLY A 183 16.33 3.09 -1.84
N ILE A 184 15.55 2.27 -2.57
CA ILE A 184 14.77 1.17 -1.99
C ILE A 184 15.68 0.12 -1.34
N SER A 185 16.74 -0.32 -2.02
CA SER A 185 17.66 -1.33 -1.49
C SER A 185 18.28 -0.88 -0.16
N ARG A 186 18.68 0.39 -0.07
CA ARG A 186 19.23 0.98 1.16
C ARG A 186 18.18 1.05 2.27
N ALA A 187 16.96 1.48 1.95
CA ALA A 187 15.88 1.56 2.92
C ALA A 187 15.52 0.18 3.50
N ILE A 188 15.45 -0.85 2.66
CA ILE A 188 15.19 -2.24 3.08
C ILE A 188 16.35 -2.76 3.95
N TRP A 189 17.60 -2.52 3.55
CA TRP A 189 18.78 -2.98 4.29
C TRP A 189 18.90 -2.36 5.68
N GLU A 190 18.56 -1.08 5.80
CA GLU A 190 18.62 -0.35 7.07
C GLU A 190 17.40 -0.57 7.97
N ALA A 191 16.33 -1.19 7.47
CA ALA A 191 15.09 -1.35 8.22
C ALA A 191 15.25 -2.33 9.40
N ASP A 192 14.54 -2.02 10.48
CA ASP A 192 14.30 -2.92 11.60
C ASP A 192 12.98 -3.70 11.38
N ILE A 193 11.96 -3.02 10.83
CA ILE A 193 10.64 -3.58 10.50
C ILE A 193 10.24 -3.21 9.08
N ILE A 194 9.75 -4.21 8.33
CA ILE A 194 9.11 -4.05 7.03
C ILE A 194 7.64 -4.45 7.18
N LEU A 195 6.73 -3.47 7.12
CA LEU A 195 5.29 -3.68 7.14
C LEU A 195 4.75 -3.78 5.70
N ILE A 196 4.31 -4.97 5.32
CA ILE A 196 3.68 -5.26 4.03
C ILE A 196 2.17 -5.12 4.20
N GLY A 197 1.56 -4.14 3.52
CA GLY A 197 0.14 -3.85 3.68
C GLY A 197 -0.22 -3.17 5.02
N PRO A 198 -1.52 -3.01 5.33
CA PRO A 198 -2.66 -3.51 4.56
C PRO A 198 -2.88 -2.70 3.28
N GLY A 199 -3.73 -3.20 2.39
CA GLY A 199 -4.02 -2.55 1.10
C GLY A 199 -4.53 -3.54 0.06
N CYS A 200 -4.89 -3.04 -1.12
CA CYS A 200 -5.36 -3.90 -2.21
C CYS A 200 -4.28 -4.95 -2.53
N LEU A 201 -4.64 -6.22 -2.38
CA LEU A 201 -3.69 -7.33 -2.42
C LEU A 201 -2.93 -7.38 -3.75
N TYR A 202 -3.66 -7.42 -4.86
CA TYR A 202 -3.06 -7.45 -6.19
C TYR A 202 -2.50 -6.10 -6.61
N THR A 203 -3.31 -5.04 -6.53
CA THR A 203 -2.99 -3.77 -7.18
C THR A 203 -2.16 -2.79 -6.35
N SER A 204 -1.83 -3.13 -5.10
CA SER A 204 -0.98 -2.27 -4.26
C SER A 204 0.17 -3.05 -3.64
N ILE A 205 -0.12 -4.18 -2.98
CA ILE A 205 0.91 -4.97 -2.30
C ILE A 205 1.73 -5.76 -3.32
N ILE A 206 1.10 -6.68 -4.04
CA ILE A 206 1.80 -7.53 -5.01
C ILE A 206 2.36 -6.70 -6.17
N ALA A 207 1.70 -5.59 -6.54
CA ALA A 207 2.22 -4.62 -7.50
C ALA A 207 3.64 -4.13 -7.15
N CYS A 208 3.94 -3.94 -5.86
CA CYS A 208 5.30 -3.60 -5.43
C CYS A 208 6.24 -4.82 -5.43
N LEU A 209 5.75 -5.99 -5.01
CA LEU A 209 6.54 -7.22 -4.92
C LEU A 209 6.96 -7.75 -6.30
N LEU A 210 6.18 -7.46 -7.34
CA LEU A 210 6.46 -7.81 -8.74
C LEU A 210 7.68 -7.12 -9.34
N VAL A 211 8.16 -6.02 -8.74
CA VAL A 211 9.28 -5.27 -9.31
C VAL A 211 10.58 -6.11 -9.17
N PRO A 212 11.32 -6.32 -10.26
CA PRO A 212 12.50 -7.18 -10.24
C PRO A 212 13.50 -6.79 -9.13
N GLY A 213 13.95 -7.80 -8.39
CA GLY A 213 14.88 -7.65 -7.27
C GLY A 213 14.22 -7.36 -5.91
N MET A 214 12.92 -6.98 -5.87
CA MET A 214 12.23 -6.70 -4.61
C MET A 214 12.18 -7.90 -3.67
N SER A 215 11.72 -9.06 -4.15
CA SER A 215 11.62 -10.31 -3.38
C SER A 215 12.98 -10.71 -2.77
N ARG A 216 14.04 -10.73 -3.60
CA ARG A 216 15.41 -11.02 -3.15
C ARG A 216 15.90 -10.07 -2.07
N LEU A 217 15.64 -8.76 -2.22
CA LEU A 217 16.02 -7.77 -1.19
C LEU A 217 15.29 -8.02 0.13
N LEU A 218 13.99 -8.32 0.08
CA LEU A 218 13.21 -8.62 1.27
C LEU A 218 13.66 -9.91 1.96
N TYR A 219 14.04 -10.93 1.18
CA TYR A 219 14.60 -12.17 1.71
C TYR A 219 15.94 -11.95 2.43
N GLN A 220 16.83 -11.15 1.83
CA GLN A 220 18.16 -10.85 2.40
C GLN A 220 18.11 -9.84 3.56
N ALA A 221 17.00 -9.12 3.72
CA ALA A 221 16.84 -8.12 4.77
C ALA A 221 16.86 -8.77 6.17
N LYS A 222 17.62 -8.17 7.08
CA LYS A 222 17.63 -8.56 8.51
C LYS A 222 16.38 -8.06 9.27
N ALA A 223 15.63 -7.14 8.67
CA ALA A 223 14.40 -6.61 9.24
C ALA A 223 13.38 -7.72 9.49
N LYS A 224 12.46 -7.50 10.44
CA LYS A 224 11.26 -8.35 10.58
C LYS A 224 10.26 -8.01 9.48
N LYS A 225 9.89 -8.98 8.64
CA LYS A 225 8.91 -8.84 7.56
C LYS A 225 7.54 -9.21 8.11
N ILE A 226 6.63 -8.26 8.14
CA ILE A 226 5.33 -8.39 8.78
C ILE A 226 4.24 -8.12 7.74
N TYR A 227 3.41 -9.12 7.45
CA TYR A 227 2.22 -8.89 6.63
C TYR A 227 1.05 -8.46 7.50
N CYS A 228 0.47 -7.30 7.21
CA CYS A 228 -0.78 -6.86 7.84
C CYS A 228 -1.96 -7.27 6.95
N CYS A 229 -2.67 -8.33 7.35
CA CYS A 229 -3.77 -8.89 6.57
C CYS A 229 -4.94 -7.91 6.48
N ASN A 230 -5.58 -7.82 5.32
CA ASN A 230 -6.80 -7.03 5.19
C ASN A 230 -7.91 -7.59 6.10
N THR A 231 -8.77 -6.70 6.59
CA THR A 231 -9.94 -7.05 7.43
C THR A 231 -11.17 -7.44 6.61
N THR A 232 -11.15 -7.14 5.31
CA THR A 232 -12.23 -7.45 4.39
C THR A 232 -11.72 -7.94 3.05
N THR A 233 -12.53 -8.73 2.37
CA THR A 233 -12.33 -9.02 0.95
C THR A 233 -12.52 -7.74 0.12
N THR A 234 -11.96 -7.74 -1.08
CA THR A 234 -12.07 -6.65 -2.04
C THR A 234 -12.80 -7.16 -3.28
N PRO A 235 -13.99 -6.64 -3.61
CA PRO A 235 -14.78 -7.10 -4.75
C PRO A 235 -13.99 -7.09 -6.07
N GLY A 236 -14.15 -8.15 -6.87
CA GLY A 236 -13.42 -8.37 -8.12
C GLY A 236 -11.93 -8.70 -7.97
N GLN A 237 -11.39 -8.78 -6.75
CA GLN A 237 -9.98 -9.08 -6.49
C GLN A 237 -9.79 -10.26 -5.55
N THR A 238 -10.38 -10.20 -4.35
CA THR A 238 -10.14 -11.18 -3.28
C THR A 238 -11.44 -11.76 -2.74
N ASP A 239 -12.47 -11.81 -3.60
CA ASP A 239 -13.85 -12.10 -3.25
C ASP A 239 -13.94 -13.34 -2.35
N ASP A 240 -13.35 -14.47 -2.74
CA ASP A 240 -13.41 -15.76 -2.04
C ASP A 240 -12.14 -16.11 -1.25
N LEU A 241 -11.19 -15.18 -1.11
CA LEU A 241 -9.91 -15.50 -0.48
C LEU A 241 -10.02 -15.50 1.04
N THR A 242 -9.57 -16.58 1.67
CA THR A 242 -9.42 -16.67 3.11
C THR A 242 -8.15 -15.96 3.61
N ILE A 243 -7.90 -15.90 4.92
CA ILE A 243 -6.65 -15.32 5.46
C ILE A 243 -5.45 -16.10 4.94
N PHE A 244 -5.53 -17.43 5.01
CA PHE A 244 -4.44 -18.28 4.52
C PHE A 244 -4.21 -18.08 3.01
N ASP A 245 -5.25 -17.89 2.20
CA ASP A 245 -5.07 -17.60 0.78
C ASP A 245 -4.33 -16.28 0.54
N HIS A 246 -4.60 -15.25 1.35
CA HIS A 246 -3.85 -13.98 1.28
C HIS A 246 -2.37 -14.19 1.60
N VAL A 247 -2.07 -14.91 2.68
CA VAL A 247 -0.68 -15.22 3.09
C VAL A 247 0.03 -16.06 2.03
N ASN A 248 -0.63 -17.10 1.52
CA ASN A 248 -0.07 -17.97 0.50
C ASN A 248 0.18 -17.23 -0.82
N LEU A 249 -0.73 -16.35 -1.23
CA LEU A 249 -0.53 -15.51 -2.41
C LEU A 249 0.67 -14.57 -2.25
N ILE A 250 0.81 -13.88 -1.11
CA ILE A 250 1.97 -13.02 -0.86
C ILE A 250 3.27 -13.83 -0.86
N THR A 251 3.26 -15.00 -0.21
CA THR A 251 4.42 -15.90 -0.15
C THR A 251 4.89 -16.29 -1.54
N ARG A 252 3.97 -16.60 -2.48
CA ARG A 252 4.31 -16.87 -3.88
C ARG A 252 5.03 -15.71 -4.57
N TYR A 253 4.66 -14.47 -4.24
CA TYR A 253 5.30 -13.26 -4.78
C TYR A 253 6.52 -12.77 -3.98
N LEU A 254 6.89 -13.51 -2.93
CA LEU A 254 8.13 -13.37 -2.17
C LEU A 254 9.07 -14.54 -2.47
N ASP A 255 9.00 -15.12 -3.68
CA ASP A 255 9.79 -16.29 -4.10
C ASP A 255 9.66 -17.48 -3.13
N ASN A 256 8.44 -17.72 -2.63
CA ASN A 256 8.10 -18.75 -1.64
C ASN A 256 8.75 -18.57 -0.26
N HIS A 257 9.24 -17.36 0.05
CA HIS A 257 9.64 -17.00 1.40
C HIS A 257 8.47 -16.33 2.13
N PRO A 258 7.87 -16.98 3.13
CA PRO A 258 6.75 -16.40 3.86
C PRO A 258 7.20 -15.17 4.67
N PRO A 259 6.30 -14.21 4.96
CA PRO A 259 6.59 -13.17 5.94
C PRO A 259 6.86 -13.81 7.32
N ASP A 260 7.72 -13.18 8.13
CA ASP A 260 8.06 -13.69 9.46
C ASP A 260 6.82 -13.70 10.38
N PHE A 261 6.00 -12.65 10.30
CA PHE A 261 4.78 -12.49 11.09
C PHE A 261 3.59 -12.09 10.21
N VAL A 262 2.39 -12.51 10.63
CA VAL A 262 1.12 -12.10 10.00
C VAL A 262 0.21 -11.48 11.06
N LEU A 263 -0.10 -10.19 10.93
CA LEU A 263 -1.10 -9.54 11.78
C LEU A 263 -2.50 -9.88 11.27
N VAL A 264 -3.35 -10.39 12.16
CA VAL A 264 -4.71 -10.81 11.84
C VAL A 264 -5.70 -10.20 12.83
N ASN A 265 -6.68 -9.47 12.31
CA ASN A 265 -7.75 -8.90 13.14
C ASN A 265 -8.75 -9.98 13.57
N ASN A 266 -9.06 -10.07 14.87
CA ASN A 266 -10.13 -10.95 15.38
C ASN A 266 -11.41 -10.19 15.80
N LYS A 267 -11.37 -8.85 15.83
CA LYS A 267 -12.51 -8.05 16.28
C LYS A 267 -13.55 -7.94 15.17
N LYS A 268 -14.79 -8.33 15.47
CA LYS A 268 -15.94 -8.07 14.61
C LYS A 268 -16.37 -6.59 14.75
N PRO A 269 -16.53 -5.84 13.64
CA PRO A 269 -17.12 -4.50 13.67
C PRO A 269 -18.59 -4.53 14.12
N ARG A 270 -19.14 -3.36 14.46
CA ARG A 270 -20.57 -3.21 14.76
C ARG A 270 -21.42 -3.68 13.56
N PRO A 271 -22.56 -4.37 13.76
CA PRO A 271 -23.40 -4.86 12.68
C PRO A 271 -23.82 -3.79 11.66
N ALA A 272 -24.07 -2.55 12.10
CA ALA A 272 -24.41 -1.43 11.22
C ALA A 272 -23.30 -1.09 10.21
N ILE A 273 -22.03 -1.19 10.61
CA ILE A 273 -20.87 -0.99 9.72
C ILE A 273 -20.83 -2.11 8.69
N VAL A 274 -21.00 -3.37 9.12
CA VAL A 274 -21.02 -4.52 8.20
C VAL A 274 -22.15 -4.37 7.17
N LYS A 275 -23.35 -3.97 7.62
CA LYS A 275 -24.51 -3.73 6.75
C LYS A 275 -24.25 -2.68 5.68
N THR A 276 -23.45 -1.66 5.97
CA THR A 276 -23.08 -0.58 5.01
C THR A 276 -22.34 -1.12 3.77
N TYR A 277 -21.67 -2.26 3.90
CA TYR A 277 -20.86 -2.86 2.85
C TYR A 277 -21.46 -4.14 2.25
N GLN A 278 -22.60 -4.62 2.76
CA GLN A 278 -23.27 -5.81 2.25
C GLN A 278 -23.64 -5.67 0.77
N SER A 279 -24.16 -4.51 0.35
CA SER A 279 -24.54 -4.26 -1.04
C SER A 279 -23.35 -4.15 -2.00
N ASP A 280 -22.13 -4.00 -1.50
CA ASP A 280 -20.92 -3.96 -2.31
C ASP A 280 -20.24 -5.33 -2.43
N ASN A 281 -20.83 -6.40 -1.88
CA ASN A 281 -20.22 -7.75 -1.81
C ASN A 281 -18.88 -7.81 -1.06
N VAL A 282 -18.67 -6.90 -0.10
CA VAL A 282 -17.49 -6.92 0.78
C VAL A 282 -17.77 -7.84 1.96
N ARG A 283 -16.88 -8.82 2.19
CA ARG A 283 -16.99 -9.78 3.29
C ARG A 283 -15.92 -9.54 4.34
N LEU A 284 -16.27 -9.78 5.62
CA LEU A 284 -15.29 -9.76 6.70
C LEU A 284 -14.32 -10.93 6.56
N ILE A 285 -13.05 -10.66 6.81
CA ILE A 285 -12.00 -11.66 6.95
C ILE A 285 -11.76 -11.82 8.46
N LEU A 286 -12.04 -13.01 8.99
CA LEU A 286 -11.93 -13.33 10.41
C LEU A 286 -11.14 -14.63 10.62
N PRO A 287 -10.36 -14.74 11.71
CA PRO A 287 -9.50 -15.88 11.96
C PRO A 287 -10.29 -17.11 12.37
N PHE A 288 -10.25 -18.15 11.54
CA PHE A 288 -10.66 -19.49 11.94
C PHE A 288 -9.45 -20.33 12.42
N PRO A 289 -9.60 -21.20 13.44
CA PRO A 289 -8.48 -21.96 14.00
C PRO A 289 -7.70 -22.78 12.97
N HIS A 290 -8.39 -23.36 11.98
CA HIS A 290 -7.74 -24.15 10.93
C HIS A 290 -6.84 -23.30 10.02
N GLU A 291 -7.21 -22.03 9.75
CA GLU A 291 -6.39 -21.11 8.96
C GLU A 291 -5.15 -20.68 9.71
N ILE A 292 -5.28 -20.37 11.00
CA ILE A 292 -4.14 -20.00 11.86
C ILE A 292 -3.11 -21.14 11.91
N LYS A 293 -3.58 -22.40 12.00
CA LYS A 293 -2.70 -23.58 11.91
C LYS A 293 -1.96 -23.64 10.56
N LYS A 294 -2.66 -23.38 9.44
CA LYS A 294 -2.05 -23.37 8.11
C LYS A 294 -0.99 -22.26 7.96
N ILE A 295 -1.23 -21.06 8.50
CA ILE A 295 -0.25 -19.96 8.51
C ILE A 295 1.01 -20.37 9.27
N LYS A 296 0.85 -21.00 10.44
CA LYS A 296 1.98 -21.51 11.24
C LYS A 296 2.76 -22.60 10.50
N ALA A 297 2.06 -23.55 9.90
CA ALA A 297 2.66 -24.63 9.12
C ALA A 297 3.42 -24.12 7.89
N ALA A 298 2.97 -23.01 7.30
CA ALA A 298 3.63 -22.35 6.18
C ALA A 298 4.86 -21.52 6.59
N GLY A 299 5.22 -21.46 7.87
CA GLY A 299 6.44 -20.81 8.37
C GLY A 299 6.28 -19.38 8.88
N SER A 300 5.07 -18.84 8.93
CA SER A 300 4.80 -17.51 9.52
C SER A 300 4.28 -17.62 10.96
N ILE A 301 4.55 -16.62 11.80
CA ILE A 301 3.96 -16.51 13.13
C ILE A 301 2.68 -15.67 13.07
N PRO A 302 1.48 -16.25 13.28
CA PRO A 302 0.23 -15.49 13.28
C PRO A 302 0.06 -14.69 14.59
N MET A 303 -0.14 -13.39 14.46
CA MET A 303 -0.39 -12.44 15.54
C MET A 303 -1.86 -12.01 15.51
N VAL A 304 -2.69 -12.77 16.22
CA VAL A 304 -4.14 -12.55 16.27
C VAL A 304 -4.47 -11.55 17.38
N ALA A 305 -5.08 -10.42 17.04
CA ALA A 305 -5.45 -9.39 18.00
C ALA A 305 -6.65 -8.56 17.51
N ASP A 306 -7.21 -7.74 18.39
CA ASP A 306 -8.07 -6.64 17.96
C ASP A 306 -7.19 -5.58 17.31
N LEU A 307 -7.39 -5.35 16.01
CA LEU A 307 -6.56 -4.44 15.24
C LEU A 307 -7.34 -3.29 14.61
N ILE A 308 -8.66 -3.21 14.76
CA ILE A 308 -9.49 -2.24 14.02
C ILE A 308 -9.84 -0.99 14.82
N GLU A 309 -10.11 0.11 14.10
CA GLU A 309 -10.67 1.34 14.68
C GLU A 309 -12.11 1.11 15.16
N GLU A 310 -12.49 1.78 16.25
CA GLU A 310 -13.86 1.73 16.78
C GLU A 310 -14.67 2.99 16.44
N ASN A 311 -13.99 4.13 16.23
CA ASN A 311 -14.59 5.41 15.91
C ASN A 311 -14.76 5.58 14.40
N TRP A 312 -15.73 4.86 13.84
CA TRP A 312 -16.00 4.85 12.42
C TRP A 312 -16.84 6.04 11.95
N THR A 313 -16.47 6.65 10.82
CA THR A 313 -17.31 7.68 10.15
C THR A 313 -17.53 7.35 8.67
N GLY A 314 -18.80 7.23 8.28
CA GLY A 314 -19.26 7.14 6.88
C GLY A 314 -18.80 5.92 6.05
N LYS A 315 -19.34 5.77 4.84
CA LYS A 315 -18.86 4.76 3.88
C LYS A 315 -17.54 5.20 3.25
N ARG A 316 -16.55 4.30 3.24
CA ARG A 316 -15.21 4.56 2.70
C ARG A 316 -15.12 4.15 1.24
N LYS A 317 -14.21 4.79 0.50
CA LYS A 317 -14.00 4.50 -0.93
C LYS A 317 -13.32 3.14 -1.09
N LEU A 318 -14.00 2.22 -1.75
CA LEU A 318 -13.46 0.91 -2.12
C LEU A 318 -12.20 1.06 -2.98
N HIS A 319 -11.32 0.06 -2.88
CA HIS A 319 -10.10 -0.09 -3.70
C HIS A 319 -9.02 0.99 -3.53
N LYS A 320 -9.16 1.93 -2.60
CA LYS A 320 -8.14 2.96 -2.33
C LYS A 320 -7.54 2.90 -0.93
N VAL A 321 -8.35 2.51 0.04
CA VAL A 321 -7.96 2.41 1.44
C VAL A 321 -8.54 1.12 2.00
N ASP A 322 -7.96 0.66 3.10
CA ASP A 322 -8.58 -0.41 3.89
C ASP A 322 -10.03 -0.02 4.25
N THR A 323 -10.95 -0.95 3.98
CA THR A 323 -12.38 -0.69 4.10
C THR A 323 -12.69 -0.59 5.59
N ILE A 324 -12.45 -1.69 6.31
CA ILE A 324 -12.44 -1.73 7.77
C ILE A 324 -11.04 -1.48 8.30
N ARG A 325 -10.72 -0.20 8.55
CA ARG A 325 -9.35 0.20 8.88
C ARG A 325 -8.86 -0.43 10.17
N HIS A 326 -7.61 -0.80 10.08
CA HIS A 326 -6.73 -1.00 11.22
C HIS A 326 -6.54 0.30 12.01
N SER A 327 -6.50 0.20 13.34
CA SER A 327 -6.14 1.28 14.26
C SER A 327 -4.62 1.41 14.34
N PRO A 328 -4.04 2.60 14.10
CA PRO A 328 -2.60 2.83 14.26
C PRO A 328 -2.09 2.45 15.65
N GLN A 329 -2.84 2.75 16.70
CA GLN A 329 -2.45 2.47 18.10
C GLN A 329 -2.47 0.97 18.42
N LYS A 330 -3.49 0.25 17.95
CA LYS A 330 -3.60 -1.21 18.15
C LYS A 330 -2.53 -1.95 17.35
N VAL A 331 -2.29 -1.54 16.10
CA VAL A 331 -1.20 -2.09 15.26
C VAL A 331 0.16 -1.79 15.89
N ARG A 332 0.41 -0.56 16.36
CA ARG A 332 1.63 -0.21 17.10
C ARG A 332 1.86 -1.15 18.29
N LYS A 333 0.83 -1.40 19.12
CA LYS A 333 0.92 -2.33 20.25
C LYS A 333 1.26 -3.75 19.80
N ALA A 334 0.72 -4.21 18.67
CA ALA A 334 1.05 -5.52 18.11
C ALA A 334 2.49 -5.59 17.59
N LEU A 335 2.96 -4.54 16.90
CA LEU A 335 4.33 -4.44 16.39
C LEU A 335 5.36 -4.39 17.51
N LEU A 336 5.10 -3.68 18.60
CA LEU A 336 6.00 -3.60 19.75
C LEU A 336 6.15 -4.93 20.51
N LYS A 337 5.24 -5.89 20.33
CA LYS A 337 5.40 -7.25 20.87
C LYS A 337 6.33 -8.13 20.04
N ILE A 338 6.61 -7.72 18.80
CA ILE A 338 7.55 -8.39 17.89
C ILE A 338 8.97 -7.85 18.11
N CYS A 339 9.09 -6.63 18.65
CA CYS A 339 10.34 -5.99 19.01
C CYS A 339 10.96 -6.55 20.28
#